data_AF-A0A559LY46-F1
#
_entry.id   AF-A0A559LY46-F1
#
_cell.length_a   1.000
_cell.length_b   1.000
_cell.length_c   1.000
_cell.angle_alpha   90.00
_cell.angle_beta   90.00
_cell.angle_gamma   90.00
#
_symmetry.space_group_name_H-M   'P 1'
#
loop_
_entity.id
_entity.type
_entity.pdbx_description
1 polymer ?
#
loop_
_entity_poly.entity_id
_entity_poly.type
_entity_poly.pdbx_seq_one_letter_code
_entity_poly.pdbx_strand_id
1 'polypeptide(L)'
;LIGATETQPGHILHDDRDRLIVGAFENHNIPKETNLAAAKRFVEIYNASGKVQCTHDENVGFVRWRKLIYNACYNPVCAITGMDTARMRIYHSPIEDVIRPLMWEVWNIAKAAGHQLPDDIVQKMIDCDPDDTYFKPSMQQDIEKGNYIEFENLVGEPLREAERLGVPAPQLKIVYGMCKILQLRVMEKKGVVKLPQKDDPTRPILEVSQGSSVPS
;
A
#
# COMPACT_ATOMS: atom_id res chain seq x y z
N LEU A 1 -11.38 -8.88 2.80
CA LEU A 1 -10.94 -9.37 1.49
C LEU A 1 -12.21 -9.69 0.72
N ILE A 2 -12.35 -9.08 -0.44
CA ILE A 2 -13.38 -9.35 -1.43
C ILE A 2 -12.64 -9.43 -2.76
N GLY A 3 -12.90 -10.47 -3.54
CA GLY A 3 -12.40 -10.59 -4.90
C GLY A 3 -13.46 -10.02 -5.82
N ALA A 4 -13.22 -8.82 -6.36
CA ALA A 4 -14.16 -8.17 -7.26
C ALA A 4 -13.41 -7.50 -8.41
N THR A 5 -13.76 -7.86 -9.64
CA THR A 5 -13.19 -7.28 -10.85
C THR A 5 -14.29 -6.86 -11.81
N GLU A 6 -14.29 -5.60 -12.23
CA GLU A 6 -15.14 -5.16 -13.34
C GLU A 6 -14.55 -5.66 -14.66
N THR A 7 -15.25 -6.58 -15.32
CA THR A 7 -14.81 -7.20 -16.58
C THR A 7 -15.21 -6.37 -17.80
N GLN A 8 -16.34 -5.67 -17.71
CA GLN A 8 -16.88 -4.70 -18.67
C GLN A 8 -17.74 -3.69 -17.88
N PRO A 9 -18.03 -2.50 -18.42
CA PRO A 9 -18.83 -1.50 -17.71
C PRO A 9 -20.14 -2.07 -17.13
N GLY A 10 -20.27 -2.09 -15.81
CA GLY A 10 -21.42 -2.63 -15.08
C GLY A 10 -21.43 -4.14 -14.84
N HIS A 11 -20.40 -4.88 -15.29
CA HIS A 11 -20.29 -6.33 -15.14
C HIS A 11 -19.16 -6.70 -14.16
N ILE A 12 -19.55 -7.02 -12.92
CA ILE A 12 -18.62 -7.38 -11.84
C ILE A 12 -18.51 -8.90 -11.69
N LEU A 13 -17.31 -9.43 -11.86
CA LEU A 13 -16.94 -10.77 -11.41
C LEU A 13 -16.64 -10.72 -9.92
N HIS A 14 -17.35 -11.53 -9.13
CA HIS A 14 -17.10 -11.72 -7.70
C HIS A 14 -16.58 -13.15 -7.49
N ASP A 15 -15.28 -13.30 -7.25
CA ASP A 15 -14.56 -14.57 -7.30
C ASP A 15 -13.94 -15.02 -5.96
N ASP A 16 -14.04 -14.21 -4.91
CA ASP A 16 -13.68 -14.59 -3.54
C ASP A 16 -14.76 -14.15 -2.55
N ARG A 17 -14.93 -14.86 -1.43
CA ARG A 17 -15.94 -14.52 -0.42
C ARG A 17 -15.65 -13.18 0.22
N ASP A 18 -16.69 -12.37 0.36
CA ASP A 18 -16.61 -11.10 1.07
C ASP A 18 -16.42 -11.30 2.58
N ARG A 19 -15.20 -11.01 3.05
CA ARG A 19 -14.80 -11.01 4.45
C ARG A 19 -14.42 -9.60 4.87
N LEU A 20 -15.22 -8.95 5.70
CA LEU A 20 -14.96 -7.59 6.16
C LEU A 20 -14.62 -7.58 7.65
N ILE A 21 -13.56 -6.86 8.02
CA ILE A 21 -13.21 -6.61 9.42
C ILE A 21 -13.46 -5.12 9.67
N VAL A 22 -14.32 -4.82 10.64
CA VAL A 22 -14.75 -3.45 10.97
C VAL A 22 -14.37 -3.14 12.40
N GLY A 23 -13.82 -1.97 12.63
CA GLY A 23 -13.72 -1.42 13.98
C GLY A 23 -13.95 0.07 13.98
N ALA A 24 -14.24 0.60 15.15
CA ALA A 24 -14.46 2.02 15.34
C ALA A 24 -13.17 2.82 15.09
N PHE A 25 -13.27 3.91 14.33
CA PHE A 25 -12.21 4.91 14.29
C PHE A 25 -12.27 5.76 15.56
N GLU A 26 -11.11 6.00 16.19
CA GLU A 26 -11.05 6.85 17.37
C GLU A 26 -11.30 8.31 17.00
N ASN A 27 -12.35 8.89 17.58
CA ASN A 27 -12.67 10.31 17.43
C ASN A 27 -12.83 10.91 18.82
N HIS A 28 -11.93 11.80 19.20
CA HIS A 28 -11.93 12.43 20.53
C HIS A 28 -13.19 13.28 20.80
N ASN A 29 -13.94 13.65 19.76
CA ASN A 29 -15.18 14.41 19.89
C ASN A 29 -16.43 13.52 20.08
N ILE A 30 -16.29 12.19 20.01
CA ILE A 30 -17.41 11.25 20.10
C ILE A 30 -17.11 10.24 21.22
N PRO A 31 -18.05 9.97 22.15
CA PRO A 31 -17.86 8.95 23.18
C PRO A 31 -17.50 7.59 22.57
N LYS A 32 -16.54 6.90 23.18
CA LYS A 32 -16.03 5.60 22.68
C LYS A 32 -17.16 4.59 22.50
N GLU A 33 -18.12 4.59 23.41
CA GLU A 33 -19.30 3.73 23.40
C GLU A 33 -20.18 3.99 22.18
N THR A 34 -20.29 5.25 21.76
CA THR A 34 -21.07 5.63 20.58
C THR A 34 -20.40 5.14 19.30
N ASN A 35 -19.08 5.31 19.18
CA ASN A 35 -18.32 4.79 18.04
C ASN A 35 -18.39 3.26 17.97
N LEU A 36 -18.25 2.59 19.11
CA LEU A 36 -18.34 1.13 19.21
C LEU A 36 -19.73 0.61 18.83
N ALA A 37 -20.79 1.25 19.33
CA ALA A 37 -22.16 0.89 18.99
C ALA A 37 -22.44 1.06 17.49
N ALA A 38 -21.95 2.14 16.88
CA ALA A 38 -22.08 2.37 15.44
C ALA A 38 -21.35 1.29 14.62
N ALA A 39 -20.12 0.92 15.00
CA ALA A 39 -19.36 -0.13 14.34
C ALA A 39 -20.06 -1.50 14.43
N LYS A 40 -20.56 -1.88 15.62
CA LYS A 40 -21.32 -3.12 15.82
C LYS A 40 -22.62 -3.13 15.01
N ARG A 41 -23.36 -2.02 14.99
CA ARG A 41 -24.57 -1.87 14.18
C ARG A 41 -24.28 -2.04 12.68
N PHE A 42 -23.17 -1.48 12.19
CA PHE A 42 -22.76 -1.68 10.79
C PHE A 42 -22.49 -3.16 10.49
N VAL A 43 -21.77 -3.86 11.38
CA VAL A 43 -21.49 -5.30 11.25
C VAL A 43 -22.79 -6.11 11.18
N GLU A 44 -23.78 -5.80 12.01
CA GLU A 44 -25.11 -6.44 11.98
C GLU A 44 -25.82 -6.22 10.64
N ILE A 45 -25.87 -4.98 10.16
CA ILE A 45 -26.51 -4.63 8.88
C ILE A 45 -25.82 -5.33 7.71
N TYR A 46 -24.48 -5.37 7.70
CA TYR A 46 -23.72 -6.00 6.62
C TYR A 46 -23.99 -7.51 6.54
N ASN A 47 -23.99 -8.18 7.69
CA ASN A 47 -24.26 -9.61 7.79
C ASN A 47 -25.73 -9.98 7.51
N ALA A 48 -26.68 -9.03 7.56
CA ALA A 48 -28.10 -9.31 7.33
C ALA A 48 -28.39 -9.92 5.94
N SER A 49 -27.48 -9.76 4.98
CA SER A 49 -27.59 -10.41 3.66
C SER A 49 -27.44 -11.94 3.71
N GLY A 50 -26.82 -12.49 4.76
CA GLY A 50 -26.47 -13.91 4.88
C GLY A 50 -25.43 -14.42 3.87
N LYS A 51 -24.86 -13.52 3.05
CA LYS A 51 -23.94 -13.85 1.95
C LYS A 51 -22.49 -13.42 2.18
N VAL A 52 -22.25 -12.71 3.27
CA VAL A 52 -20.97 -12.09 3.62
C VAL A 52 -20.55 -12.49 5.02
N GLN A 53 -19.27 -12.31 5.33
CA GLN A 53 -18.73 -12.50 6.67
C GLN A 53 -18.13 -11.19 7.16
N CYS A 54 -18.90 -10.41 7.92
CA CYS A 54 -18.43 -9.18 8.54
C CYS A 54 -18.19 -9.41 10.04
N THR A 55 -17.02 -9.06 10.55
CA THR A 55 -16.65 -9.23 11.96
C THR A 55 -16.18 -7.91 12.55
N HIS A 56 -16.54 -7.67 13.80
CA HIS A 56 -16.01 -6.55 14.57
C HIS A 56 -14.62 -6.89 15.13
N ASP A 57 -13.67 -5.96 15.05
CA ASP A 57 -12.36 -6.05 15.71
C ASP A 57 -12.04 -4.73 16.41
N GLU A 58 -11.71 -4.80 17.70
CA GLU A 58 -11.37 -3.63 18.52
C GLU A 58 -9.95 -3.13 18.24
N ASN A 59 -9.06 -3.98 17.71
CA ASN A 59 -7.68 -3.63 17.41
C ASN A 59 -7.48 -3.32 15.92
N VAL A 60 -8.13 -2.25 15.46
CA VAL A 60 -8.03 -1.77 14.07
C VAL A 60 -6.58 -1.47 13.68
N GLY A 61 -5.78 -0.96 14.62
CA GLY A 61 -4.37 -0.66 14.41
C GLY A 61 -3.57 -1.91 14.02
N PHE A 62 -3.73 -3.02 14.75
CA PHE A 62 -3.12 -4.30 14.42
C PHE A 62 -3.49 -4.76 13.02
N VAL A 63 -4.78 -4.72 12.67
CA VAL A 63 -5.27 -5.18 11.36
C VAL A 63 -4.69 -4.33 10.23
N ARG A 64 -4.62 -3.01 10.41
CA ARG A 64 -4.06 -2.07 9.44
C ARG A 64 -2.56 -2.28 9.24
N TRP A 65 -1.79 -2.34 10.32
CA TRP A 65 -0.34 -2.56 10.25
C TRP A 65 0.00 -3.92 9.66
N ARG A 66 -0.71 -4.98 10.06
CA ARG A 66 -0.58 -6.31 9.44
C ARG A 66 -0.76 -6.26 7.93
N LYS A 67 -1.77 -5.53 7.45
CA LYS A 67 -2.00 -5.37 6.01
C LYS A 67 -0.89 -4.56 5.34
N LEU A 68 -0.37 -3.53 6.01
CA LEU A 68 0.72 -2.71 5.49
C LEU A 68 2.04 -3.48 5.35
N ILE A 69 2.31 -4.52 6.16
CA ILE A 69 3.48 -5.39 5.95
C ILE A 69 3.48 -5.94 4.51
N TYR A 70 2.34 -6.39 4.00
CA TYR A 70 2.21 -6.83 2.61
C TYR A 70 2.14 -5.63 1.65
N ASN A 71 1.21 -4.71 1.90
CA ASN A 71 0.85 -3.67 0.95
C ASN A 71 1.91 -2.57 0.76
N ALA A 72 2.73 -2.28 1.76
CA ALA A 72 3.83 -1.33 1.62
C ALA A 72 5.06 -1.97 0.93
N CYS A 73 5.06 -3.29 0.76
CA CYS A 73 6.20 -4.05 0.26
C CYS A 73 5.94 -4.67 -1.11
N TYR A 74 5.04 -5.65 -1.22
CA TYR A 74 4.78 -6.33 -2.49
C TYR A 74 4.14 -5.41 -3.52
N ASN A 75 3.07 -4.69 -3.18
CA ASN A 75 2.37 -3.80 -4.12
C ASN A 75 3.30 -2.85 -4.87
N PRO A 76 4.11 -2.00 -4.19
CA PRO A 76 4.96 -1.06 -4.90
C PRO A 76 6.11 -1.76 -5.66
N VAL A 77 6.73 -2.81 -5.10
CA VAL A 77 7.83 -3.51 -5.79
C VAL A 77 7.32 -4.21 -7.05
N CYS A 78 6.15 -4.86 -7.00
CA CYS A 78 5.49 -5.44 -8.16
C CYS A 78 5.13 -4.37 -9.20
N ALA A 79 4.60 -3.21 -8.77
CA ALA A 79 4.27 -2.11 -9.66
C ALA A 79 5.50 -1.50 -10.36
N ILE A 80 6.62 -1.38 -9.63
CA ILE A 80 7.88 -0.83 -10.16
C ILE A 80 8.54 -1.78 -11.15
N THR A 81 8.57 -3.07 -10.83
CA THR A 81 9.34 -4.08 -11.58
C THR A 81 8.54 -4.80 -12.65
N GLY A 82 7.21 -4.83 -12.52
CA GLY A 82 6.33 -5.68 -13.33
C GLY A 82 6.39 -7.17 -12.98
N MET A 83 7.13 -7.56 -11.93
CA MET A 83 7.22 -8.95 -11.46
C MET A 83 6.13 -9.24 -10.43
N ASP A 84 5.45 -10.38 -10.57
CA ASP A 84 4.43 -10.86 -9.62
C ASP A 84 5.04 -11.52 -8.37
N THR A 85 4.22 -11.72 -7.33
CA THR A 85 4.70 -12.22 -6.03
C THR A 85 5.22 -13.65 -6.10
N ALA A 86 4.63 -14.51 -6.93
CA ALA A 86 5.08 -15.89 -7.08
C ALA A 86 6.47 -15.96 -7.73
N ARG A 87 6.72 -15.21 -8.81
CA ARG A 87 8.05 -15.14 -9.44
C ARG A 87 9.11 -14.63 -8.47
N MET A 88 8.80 -13.61 -7.66
CA MET A 88 9.72 -13.13 -6.63
C MET A 88 10.13 -14.24 -5.66
N ARG A 89 9.18 -15.06 -5.21
CA ARG A 89 9.45 -16.22 -4.34
C ARG A 89 10.25 -17.31 -5.03
N ILE A 90 9.89 -17.68 -6.26
CA ILE A 90 10.58 -18.72 -7.05
C ILE A 90 12.07 -18.37 -7.24
N TYR A 91 12.39 -17.09 -7.47
CA TYR A 91 13.78 -16.66 -7.68
C TYR A 91 14.55 -16.39 -6.39
N HIS A 92 13.88 -16.41 -5.23
CA HIS A 92 14.41 -16.20 -3.87
C HIS A 92 15.14 -14.87 -3.59
N SER A 93 16.08 -14.45 -4.43
CA SER A 93 16.82 -13.19 -4.28
C SER A 93 15.93 -11.96 -4.15
N PRO A 94 14.80 -11.78 -4.88
CA PRO A 94 13.92 -10.63 -4.65
C PRO A 94 13.31 -10.63 -3.24
N ILE A 95 13.07 -11.81 -2.65
CA ILE A 95 12.56 -11.92 -1.29
C ILE A 95 13.62 -11.48 -0.29
N GLU A 96 14.82 -12.06 -0.38
CA GLU A 96 15.87 -11.82 0.62
C GLU A 96 16.49 -10.41 0.50
N ASP A 97 16.65 -9.90 -0.72
CA ASP A 97 17.37 -8.65 -0.95
C ASP A 97 16.44 -7.42 -0.88
N VAL A 98 15.13 -7.59 -1.09
CA VAL A 98 14.17 -6.48 -1.20
C VAL A 98 12.97 -6.64 -0.28
N ILE A 99 12.17 -7.70 -0.46
CA ILE A 99 10.86 -7.79 0.21
C ILE A 99 11.01 -7.97 1.72
N ARG A 100 11.86 -8.90 2.18
CA ARG A 100 12.04 -9.20 3.59
C ARG A 100 12.63 -8.03 4.38
N PRO A 101 13.71 -7.34 3.93
CA PRO A 101 14.21 -6.13 4.59
C PRO A 101 13.13 -5.04 4.71
N LEU A 102 12.39 -4.79 3.63
CA LEU A 102 11.32 -3.79 3.59
C LEU A 102 10.18 -4.12 4.56
N MET A 103 9.77 -5.39 4.63
CA MET A 103 8.77 -5.85 5.60
C MET A 103 9.23 -5.66 7.05
N TRP A 104 10.52 -5.86 7.32
CA TRP A 104 11.09 -5.60 8.65
C TRP A 104 11.12 -4.11 9.01
N GLU A 105 11.37 -3.21 8.06
CA GLU A 105 11.23 -1.76 8.31
C GLU A 105 9.79 -1.43 8.73
N VAL A 106 8.80 -1.89 7.96
CA VAL A 106 7.37 -1.65 8.27
C VAL A 106 6.97 -2.27 9.61
N TRP A 107 7.50 -3.45 9.96
CA TRP A 107 7.29 -4.08 11.26
C TRP A 107 7.87 -3.25 12.41
N ASN A 108 9.10 -2.75 12.26
CA ASN A 108 9.74 -1.91 13.27
C ASN A 108 8.97 -0.59 13.48
N ILE A 109 8.45 0.00 12.40
CA ILE A 109 7.60 1.18 12.48
C ILE A 109 6.30 0.87 13.24
N ALA A 110 5.62 -0.24 12.90
CA ALA A 110 4.41 -0.68 13.59
C ALA A 110 4.64 -0.85 15.10
N LYS A 111 5.74 -1.49 15.47
CA LYS A 111 6.14 -1.69 16.87
C LYS A 111 6.38 -0.36 17.59
N ALA A 112 7.11 0.57 16.97
CA ALA A 112 7.35 1.90 17.52
C ALA A 112 6.06 2.73 17.65
N ALA A 113 5.08 2.51 16.76
CA ALA A 113 3.76 3.12 16.81
C ALA A 113 2.83 2.51 17.87
N GLY A 114 3.31 1.53 18.66
CA GLY A 114 2.54 0.89 19.73
C GLY A 114 1.72 -0.33 19.28
N HIS A 115 1.94 -0.83 18.07
CA HIS A 115 1.25 -1.99 17.52
C HIS A 115 2.17 -3.20 17.43
N GLN A 116 2.12 -4.07 18.44
CA GLN A 116 2.87 -5.31 18.45
C GLN A 116 2.26 -6.31 17.45
N LEU A 117 3.03 -6.63 16.41
CA LEU A 117 2.72 -7.71 15.48
C LEU A 117 3.47 -8.99 15.90
N PRO A 118 3.00 -10.19 15.52
CA PRO A 118 3.72 -11.44 15.78
C PRO A 118 5.08 -11.44 15.07
N ASP A 119 6.07 -12.10 15.67
CA ASP A 119 7.43 -12.16 15.10
C ASP A 119 7.48 -12.98 13.80
N ASP A 120 6.53 -13.90 13.60
CA ASP A 120 6.41 -14.72 12.39
C ASP A 120 5.64 -14.03 11.25
N ILE A 121 5.18 -12.79 11.44
CA ILE A 121 4.28 -12.13 10.49
C ILE A 121 4.95 -11.85 9.16
N VAL A 122 6.24 -11.54 9.14
CA VAL A 122 7.00 -11.28 7.92
C VAL A 122 7.01 -12.53 7.04
N GLN A 123 7.34 -13.69 7.61
CA GLN A 123 7.34 -14.95 6.86
C GLN A 123 5.93 -15.31 6.38
N LYS A 124 4.92 -15.17 7.26
CA LYS A 124 3.52 -15.40 6.87
C LYS A 124 3.07 -14.51 5.72
N MET A 125 3.49 -13.25 5.68
CA MET A 125 3.14 -12.34 4.57
C MET A 125 3.90 -12.66 3.30
N ILE A 126 5.14 -13.14 3.38
CA ILE A 126 5.88 -13.62 2.21
C ILE A 126 5.11 -14.79 1.57
N ASP A 127 4.68 -15.75 2.37
CA ASP A 127 4.08 -17.02 1.94
C ASP A 127 2.54 -16.95 1.74
N CYS A 128 1.92 -15.77 1.86
CA CYS A 128 0.45 -15.69 1.92
C CYS A 128 -0.26 -15.91 0.58
N ASP A 129 0.40 -15.64 -0.55
CA ASP A 129 -0.16 -15.90 -1.87
C ASP A 129 0.20 -17.31 -2.34
N PRO A 130 -0.69 -18.02 -3.04
CA PRO A 130 -0.34 -19.30 -3.67
C PRO A 130 0.75 -19.14 -4.74
N ASP A 131 1.72 -20.04 -4.79
CA ASP A 131 2.86 -20.03 -5.74
C ASP A 131 2.47 -20.29 -7.20
N ASP A 132 1.27 -20.81 -7.45
CA ASP A 132 0.77 -21.20 -8.76
C ASP A 132 -0.16 -20.15 -9.42
N THR A 133 -0.44 -19.05 -8.72
CA THR A 133 -1.40 -18.03 -9.17
C THR A 133 -0.76 -16.83 -9.89
N TYR A 134 0.57 -16.71 -9.86
CA TYR A 134 1.31 -15.55 -10.41
C TYR A 134 0.66 -14.21 -10.02
N PHE A 135 0.30 -14.09 -8.74
CA PHE A 135 -0.59 -13.05 -8.25
C PHE A 135 -0.02 -11.65 -8.46
N LYS A 136 -0.82 -10.78 -9.08
CA LYS A 136 -0.50 -9.36 -9.32
C LYS A 136 -1.24 -8.48 -8.31
N PRO A 137 -0.54 -7.82 -7.39
CA PRO A 137 -1.16 -6.89 -6.44
C PRO A 137 -1.82 -5.67 -7.14
N SER A 138 -2.71 -4.96 -6.44
CA SER A 138 -3.55 -3.89 -7.01
C SER A 138 -2.74 -2.78 -7.69
N MET A 139 -1.66 -2.29 -7.06
CA MET A 139 -0.84 -1.24 -7.65
C MET A 139 -0.19 -1.67 -8.98
N GLN A 140 0.18 -2.95 -9.14
CA GLN A 140 0.70 -3.45 -10.41
C GLN A 140 -0.39 -3.42 -11.48
N GLN A 141 -1.59 -3.88 -11.15
CA GLN A 141 -2.73 -3.85 -12.07
C GLN A 141 -3.09 -2.41 -12.48
N ASP A 142 -3.05 -1.46 -11.55
CA ASP A 142 -3.30 -0.05 -11.83
C ASP A 142 -2.26 0.52 -12.80
N ILE A 143 -0.97 0.24 -12.59
CA ILE A 143 0.08 0.68 -13.53
C ILE A 143 -0.09 0.06 -14.91
N GLU A 144 -0.43 -1.23 -15.00
CA GLU A 144 -0.69 -1.91 -16.26
C GLU A 144 -1.91 -1.32 -17.01
N LYS A 145 -2.93 -0.88 -16.27
CA LYS A 145 -4.11 -0.18 -16.82
C LYS A 145 -3.87 1.32 -17.07
N GLY A 146 -2.70 1.83 -16.69
CA GLY A 146 -2.38 3.25 -16.78
C GLY A 146 -3.19 4.11 -15.81
N ASN A 147 -3.61 3.56 -14.66
CA ASN A 147 -4.24 4.26 -13.55
C ASN A 147 -3.21 4.86 -12.59
N TYR A 148 -3.68 5.77 -11.75
CA TYR A 148 -2.90 6.26 -10.61
C TYR A 148 -2.84 5.22 -9.51
N ILE A 149 -1.77 5.22 -8.73
CA ILE A 149 -1.52 4.23 -7.67
C ILE A 149 -1.70 4.83 -6.27
N GLU A 150 -2.11 4.01 -5.32
CA GLU A 150 -2.38 4.37 -3.92
C GLU A 150 -1.11 4.48 -3.03
N PHE A 151 0.03 4.90 -3.61
CA PHE A 151 1.33 4.86 -2.91
C PHE A 151 1.44 5.83 -1.73
N GLU A 152 0.71 6.95 -1.72
CA GLU A 152 0.70 7.89 -0.58
C GLU A 152 0.19 7.21 0.69
N ASN A 153 -0.87 6.40 0.58
CA ASN A 153 -1.48 5.71 1.71
C ASN A 153 -0.71 4.45 2.11
N LEU A 154 -0.22 3.70 1.12
CA LEU A 154 0.43 2.41 1.37
C LEU A 154 1.90 2.53 1.75
N VAL A 155 2.60 3.54 1.22
CA VAL A 155 4.06 3.71 1.41
C VAL A 155 4.37 5.04 2.10
N GLY A 156 3.69 6.12 1.69
CA GLY A 156 3.90 7.46 2.25
C GLY A 156 3.52 7.59 3.72
N GLU A 157 2.34 7.12 4.12
CA GLU A 157 1.88 7.18 5.52
C GLU A 157 2.82 6.41 6.48
N PRO A 158 3.20 5.14 6.22
CA PRO A 158 4.15 4.45 7.10
C PRO A 158 5.53 5.14 7.14
N LEU A 159 5.99 5.72 6.03
CA LEU A 159 7.25 6.46 5.98
C LEU A 159 7.19 7.74 6.84
N ARG A 160 6.10 8.52 6.73
CA ARG A 160 5.88 9.71 7.57
C ARG A 160 5.82 9.33 9.06
N GLU A 161 5.19 8.21 9.38
CA GLU A 161 5.13 7.71 10.76
C GLU A 161 6.51 7.27 11.27
N ALA A 162 7.33 6.65 10.41
CA ALA A 162 8.71 6.32 10.72
C ALA A 162 9.52 7.58 11.07
N GLU A 163 9.40 8.62 10.24
CA GLU A 163 10.06 9.92 10.46
C GLU A 163 9.59 10.57 11.78
N ARG A 164 8.29 10.56 12.06
CA ARG A 164 7.70 11.09 13.30
C ARG A 164 8.22 10.37 14.55
N LEU A 165 8.45 9.06 14.46
CA LEU A 165 8.91 8.21 15.56
C LEU A 165 10.44 8.07 15.63
N GLY A 166 11.18 8.62 14.66
CA GLY A 166 12.63 8.46 14.58
C GLY A 166 13.10 7.04 14.24
N VAL A 167 12.26 6.25 13.56
CA VAL A 167 12.60 4.89 13.12
C VAL A 167 13.26 4.94 11.74
N PRO A 168 14.45 4.35 11.56
CA PRO A 168 15.07 4.26 10.23
C PRO A 168 14.24 3.40 9.27
N ALA A 169 13.90 3.96 8.11
CA ALA A 169 13.22 3.26 7.01
C ALA A 169 13.83 3.58 5.62
N PRO A 170 15.16 3.40 5.43
CA PRO A 170 15.82 3.72 4.17
C PRO A 170 15.27 2.97 2.94
N GLN A 171 14.91 1.69 3.05
CA GLN A 171 14.38 0.95 1.89
C GLN A 171 13.00 1.49 1.52
N LEU A 172 12.13 1.73 2.50
CA LEU A 172 10.81 2.30 2.29
C LEU A 172 10.88 3.69 1.66
N LYS A 173 11.87 4.52 2.06
CA LYS A 173 12.13 5.83 1.45
C LYS A 173 12.50 5.73 -0.03
N ILE A 174 13.32 4.76 -0.41
CA ILE A 174 13.69 4.51 -1.81
C ILE A 174 12.45 4.07 -2.61
N VAL A 175 11.68 3.13 -2.08
CA VAL A 175 10.45 2.62 -2.72
C VAL A 175 9.42 3.75 -2.90
N TYR A 176 9.26 4.62 -1.90
CA TYR A 176 8.40 5.80 -2.00
C TYR A 176 8.84 6.73 -3.14
N GLY A 177 10.14 7.02 -3.23
CA GLY A 177 10.70 7.83 -4.33
C GLY A 177 10.44 7.21 -5.71
N MET A 178 10.62 5.89 -5.84
CA MET A 178 10.32 5.17 -7.09
C MET A 178 8.84 5.21 -7.45
N CYS A 179 7.94 5.10 -6.47
CA CYS A 179 6.50 5.23 -6.69
C CYS A 179 6.12 6.62 -7.21
N LYS A 180 6.73 7.70 -6.67
CA LYS A 180 6.53 9.06 -7.20
C LYS A 180 6.95 9.17 -8.66
N ILE A 181 8.11 8.62 -9.01
CA ILE A 181 8.60 8.60 -10.41
C ILE A 181 7.62 7.84 -11.30
N LEU A 182 7.15 6.68 -10.86
CA LEU A 182 6.19 5.86 -11.60
C LEU A 182 4.85 6.58 -11.81
N GLN A 183 4.33 7.22 -10.77
CA GLN A 183 3.11 8.03 -10.82
C GLN A 183 3.25 9.21 -11.80
N LEU A 184 4.38 9.93 -11.78
CA LEU A 184 4.66 11.02 -12.73
C LEU A 184 4.66 10.53 -14.19
N ARG A 185 5.25 9.35 -14.46
CA ARG A 185 5.21 8.75 -15.80
C ARG A 185 3.78 8.44 -16.26
N VAL A 186 2.90 8.02 -15.36
CA VAL A 186 1.47 7.80 -15.68
C VAL A 186 0.77 9.13 -15.97
N MET A 187 1.00 10.16 -15.13
CA MET A 187 0.42 11.49 -15.31
C MET A 187 0.87 12.14 -16.62
N GLU A 188 2.12 11.95 -17.02
CA GLU A 188 2.65 12.40 -18.32
C GLU A 188 1.92 11.72 -19.47
N LYS A 189 1.78 10.38 -19.44
CA LYS A 189 1.03 9.63 -20.47
C LYS A 189 -0.43 10.06 -20.59
N LYS A 190 -1.05 10.49 -19.49
CA LYS A 190 -2.42 11.04 -19.47
C LYS A 190 -2.49 12.52 -19.87
N GLY A 191 -1.35 13.19 -20.12
CA GLY A 191 -1.29 14.61 -20.46
C GLY A 191 -1.55 15.57 -19.30
N VAL A 192 -1.55 15.08 -18.06
CA VAL A 192 -1.72 15.90 -16.84
C VAL A 192 -0.44 16.64 -16.51
N VAL A 193 0.72 15.97 -16.62
CA VAL A 193 2.02 16.62 -16.62
C VAL A 193 2.48 16.81 -18.05
N LYS A 194 2.82 18.04 -18.43
CA LYS A 194 3.39 18.34 -19.74
C LYS A 194 4.89 18.56 -19.58
N LEU A 195 5.68 17.81 -20.33
CA LEU A 195 7.10 18.09 -20.44
C LEU A 195 7.31 19.36 -21.28
N PRO A 196 8.32 20.18 -20.95
CA PRO A 196 8.80 21.20 -21.86
C PRO A 196 9.17 20.60 -23.20
N GLN A 197 9.03 21.36 -24.30
CA GLN A 197 9.51 20.89 -25.60
C GLN A 197 11.01 20.62 -25.52
N LYS A 198 11.39 19.41 -25.96
CA LYS A 198 12.77 19.08 -26.28
C LYS A 198 13.14 20.06 -27.41
N ASP A 199 14.03 21.02 -27.12
CA ASP A 199 14.50 22.10 -28.01
C ASP A 199 13.83 23.48 -27.86
N ASP A 200 13.17 23.79 -26.73
CA ASP A 200 12.77 25.17 -26.41
C ASP A 200 14.00 26.07 -26.15
N PRO A 201 14.33 27.04 -27.03
CA PRO A 201 15.50 27.90 -26.90
C PRO A 201 15.40 28.89 -25.74
N THR A 202 14.23 29.02 -25.10
CA THR A 202 14.02 29.86 -23.91
C THR A 202 14.29 29.12 -22.59
N ARG A 203 14.67 27.83 -22.65
CA ARG A 203 14.99 27.05 -21.47
C ARG A 203 16.26 27.62 -20.81
N PRO A 204 16.22 28.02 -19.52
CA PRO A 204 17.44 28.35 -18.81
C PRO A 204 18.33 27.10 -18.80
N ILE A 205 19.55 27.24 -19.31
CA ILE A 205 20.60 26.26 -19.08
C ILE A 205 20.75 26.21 -17.56
N LEU A 206 20.39 25.08 -16.95
CA LEU A 206 20.68 24.86 -15.53
C LEU A 206 22.21 24.79 -15.43
N GLU A 207 22.84 25.93 -15.18
CA GLU A 207 24.20 25.94 -14.64
C GLU A 207 24.13 25.18 -13.32
N VAL A 208 24.94 24.13 -13.22
CA VAL A 208 25.12 23.40 -11.97
C VAL A 208 25.88 24.33 -11.04
N SER A 209 25.17 25.22 -10.34
CA SER A 209 25.74 25.91 -9.19
C SER A 209 25.89 24.88 -8.09
N GLN A 210 27.13 24.50 -7.78
CA GLN A 210 27.40 23.76 -6.56
C GLN A 210 26.90 24.59 -5.36
N GLY A 211 25.94 24.01 -4.63
CA GLY A 211 25.55 24.45 -3.30
C GLY A 211 24.43 25.48 -3.28
N SER A 212 23.21 25.04 -2.96
CA SER A 212 22.38 25.63 -1.90
C SER A 212 21.13 24.78 -1.66
N SER A 213 20.79 24.65 -0.38
CA SER A 213 19.69 23.90 0.22
C SER A 213 18.31 24.24 -0.35
N VAL A 214 17.47 23.22 -0.56
CA VAL A 214 16.05 23.38 -0.91
C VAL A 214 15.23 23.63 0.38
N PRO A 215 14.34 24.64 0.43
CA PRO A 215 13.49 24.92 1.60
C PRO A 215 12.28 23.99 1.71
N SER A 216 11.78 23.92 2.95
CA SER A 216 10.74 23.05 3.54
C SER A 216 9.44 22.88 2.75
#